data_AF-A0A849SN71-F1
#
_entry.id   AF-A0A849SN71-F1
#
_cell.length_a   1.000
_cell.length_b   1.000
_cell.length_c   1.000
_cell.angle_alpha   90.00
_cell.angle_beta   90.00
_cell.angle_gamma   90.00
#
_symmetry.space_group_name_H-M   'P 1'
#
loop_
_entity.id
_entity.type
_entity.pdbx_description
1 polymer ?
#
loop_
_entity_poly.entity_id
_entity_poly.type
_entity_poly.pdbx_seq_one_letter_code
_entity_poly.pdbx_strand_id
1 'polypeptide(L)'
;VGLFGILPLMPGLDGEVWQRGALGAGVLLAIGTGLGGELGARLVPLERRGLAWARLGPQPSGAWVTAKWLTSLIVGTPLVVLIWALTVFGLRLPPESAAVALATGLLALAGGAASGIWIGAAFGDPEWTNPRAMLRLAGRVLSLIAFVIQAAMLGLLILVPASNGAGTVAWLWIAVGGALVLGWTWLAARGSSEALDRSPIAE
;
A
#
# COMPACT_ATOMS: atom_id res chain seq x y z
N VAL A 1 2.05 -25.47 -19.74
CA VAL A 1 3.36 -25.40 -19.06
C VAL A 1 3.27 -24.23 -18.10
N GLY A 2 3.04 -24.52 -16.81
CA GLY A 2 2.73 -23.48 -15.81
C GLY A 2 3.93 -22.58 -15.52
N LEU A 3 3.69 -21.42 -14.90
CA LEU A 3 4.72 -20.47 -14.44
C LEU A 3 5.90 -21.13 -13.68
N PHE A 4 5.66 -22.30 -13.08
CA PHE A 4 6.68 -23.13 -12.42
C PHE A 4 7.71 -23.79 -13.35
N GLY A 5 7.45 -23.88 -14.66
CA GLY A 5 8.36 -24.46 -15.64
C GLY A 5 9.49 -23.53 -16.09
N ILE A 6 9.41 -22.24 -15.77
CA ILE A 6 10.43 -21.22 -16.13
C ILE A 6 11.47 -21.07 -15.01
N LEU A 7 11.16 -21.54 -13.80
CA LEU A 7 12.02 -21.47 -12.62
C LEU A 7 13.42 -22.12 -12.74
N PRO A 8 13.63 -23.25 -13.47
CA PRO A 8 14.95 -23.91 -13.50
C PRO A 8 15.94 -23.29 -14.50
N LEU A 9 15.60 -22.21 -15.20
CA LEU A 9 16.45 -21.62 -16.25
C LEU A 9 17.30 -20.43 -15.79
N MET A 10 17.33 -20.11 -14.50
CA MET A 10 18.15 -18.99 -13.98
C MET A 10 19.41 -19.53 -13.30
N PRO A 11 20.58 -19.48 -13.96
CA PRO A 11 21.82 -19.95 -13.37
C PRO A 11 22.30 -18.94 -12.32
N GLY A 12 22.65 -19.42 -11.12
CA GLY A 12 23.44 -18.64 -10.15
C GLY A 12 22.77 -18.25 -8.84
N LEU A 13 21.50 -18.61 -8.61
CA LEU A 13 20.87 -18.55 -7.29
C LEU A 13 20.34 -19.94 -6.97
N ASP A 14 20.78 -20.53 -5.84
CA ASP A 14 20.18 -21.75 -5.32
C ASP A 14 18.66 -21.54 -5.26
N GLY A 15 17.89 -22.33 -6.00
CA GLY A 15 16.45 -22.09 -6.19
C GLY A 15 15.69 -21.96 -4.87
N GLU A 16 16.19 -22.60 -3.81
CA GLU A 16 15.68 -22.50 -2.44
C GLU A 16 15.85 -21.10 -1.81
N VAL A 17 16.96 -20.42 -2.06
CA VAL A 17 17.21 -19.05 -1.55
C VAL A 17 16.28 -18.07 -2.25
N TRP A 18 16.14 -18.18 -3.57
CA TRP A 18 15.23 -17.34 -4.34
C TRP A 18 13.77 -17.55 -3.91
N GLN A 19 13.34 -18.80 -3.73
CA GLN A 19 11.99 -19.12 -3.27
C GLN A 19 11.68 -18.51 -1.90
N ARG A 20 12.61 -18.59 -0.94
CA ARG A 20 12.44 -17.98 0.39
C ARG A 20 12.37 -16.47 0.31
N GLY A 21 13.22 -15.83 -0.51
CA GLY A 21 13.19 -14.39 -0.74
C GLY A 21 11.87 -13.93 -1.35
N ALA A 22 11.39 -14.63 -2.38
CA ALA A 22 10.10 -14.35 -3.02
C ALA A 22 8.92 -14.53 -2.06
N LEU A 23 8.92 -15.58 -1.24
CA LEU A 23 7.93 -15.80 -0.19
C LEU A 23 7.93 -14.67 0.84
N GLY A 24 9.12 -14.27 1.32
CA GLY A 24 9.25 -13.17 2.27
C GLY A 24 8.73 -11.85 1.71
N ALA A 25 9.08 -11.51 0.47
CA ALA A 25 8.57 -10.33 -0.21
C ALA A 25 7.05 -10.40 -0.45
N GLY A 26 6.52 -11.58 -0.78
CA GLY A 26 5.08 -11.79 -0.96
C GLY A 26 4.27 -11.62 0.33
N VAL A 27 4.77 -12.11 1.46
CA VAL A 27 4.16 -11.88 2.78
C VAL A 27 4.11 -10.39 3.10
N LEU A 28 5.24 -9.70 2.93
CA LEU A 28 5.35 -8.27 3.24
C LEU A 28 4.53 -7.40 2.28
N LEU A 29 4.40 -7.80 1.02
CA LEU A 29 3.50 -7.19 0.05
C LEU A 29 2.03 -7.29 0.50
N ALA A 30 1.56 -8.50 0.80
CA ALA A 30 0.17 -8.71 1.21
C ALA A 30 -0.17 -7.95 2.50
N ILE A 31 0.71 -8.03 3.49
CA ILE A 31 0.56 -7.31 4.77
C ILE A 31 0.62 -5.80 4.57
N GLY A 32 1.61 -5.29 3.83
CA GLY A 32 1.79 -3.87 3.60
C GLY A 32 0.58 -3.26 2.89
N THR A 33 0.12 -3.88 1.80
CA THR A 33 -1.05 -3.39 1.06
C THR A 33 -2.33 -3.45 1.90
N GLY A 34 -2.58 -4.56 2.60
CA GLY A 34 -3.78 -4.71 3.44
C GLY A 34 -3.78 -3.73 4.61
N LEU A 35 -2.67 -3.63 5.34
CA LEU A 35 -2.52 -2.73 6.48
C LEU A 35 -2.63 -1.26 6.06
N GLY A 36 -1.92 -0.87 4.99
CA GLY A 36 -1.98 0.48 4.45
C GLY A 36 -3.39 0.85 4.01
N GLY A 37 -4.04 -0.04 3.26
CA GLY A 37 -5.42 0.13 2.80
C GLY A 37 -6.40 0.34 3.94
N GLU A 38 -6.35 -0.50 4.97
CA GLU A 38 -7.22 -0.41 6.14
C GLU A 38 -6.96 0.85 6.98
N LEU A 39 -5.70 1.19 7.25
CA LEU A 39 -5.35 2.42 7.97
C LEU A 39 -5.84 3.65 7.21
N GLY A 40 -5.52 3.74 5.91
CA GLY A 40 -5.90 4.87 5.07
C GLY A 40 -7.40 5.04 4.95
N ALA A 41 -8.13 3.94 4.71
CA ALA A 41 -9.58 3.98 4.55
C ALA A 41 -10.30 4.41 5.82
N ARG A 42 -9.78 4.09 7.01
CA ARG A 42 -10.41 4.40 8.29
C ARG A 42 -10.11 5.79 8.83
N LEU A 43 -8.92 6.33 8.54
CA LEU A 43 -8.52 7.65 9.02
C LEU A 43 -9.44 8.77 8.49
N VAL A 44 -9.97 8.63 7.28
CA VAL A 44 -10.81 9.66 6.66
C VAL A 44 -12.21 9.75 7.30
N PRO A 45 -13.01 8.67 7.39
CA PRO A 45 -14.37 8.75 7.95
C PRO A 45 -14.38 9.06 9.44
N LEU A 46 -13.39 8.59 10.21
CA LEU A 46 -13.24 8.91 11.64
C LEU A 46 -13.19 10.40 11.89
N GLU A 47 -12.58 11.15 10.98
CA GLU A 47 -12.43 12.59 11.10
C GLU A 47 -13.44 13.38 10.29
N ARG A 48 -14.39 12.76 9.57
CA ARG A 48 -15.39 13.52 8.82
C ARG A 48 -16.26 14.43 9.71
N ARG A 49 -16.52 14.03 10.95
CA ARG A 49 -17.14 14.92 11.97
C ARG A 49 -16.20 16.04 12.41
N GLY A 50 -14.89 15.79 12.46
CA GLY A 50 -13.85 16.80 12.71
C GLY A 50 -13.53 17.68 11.49
N LEU A 51 -13.89 17.26 10.27
CA LEU A 51 -13.69 17.99 9.02
C LEU A 51 -14.54 19.27 8.97
N ALA A 52 -15.69 19.28 9.65
CA ALA A 52 -16.45 20.51 9.89
C ALA A 52 -15.61 21.55 10.65
N TRP A 53 -14.77 21.11 11.60
CA TRP A 53 -13.85 21.95 12.35
C TRP A 53 -12.60 22.30 11.53
N ALA A 54 -12.12 21.37 10.69
CA ALA A 54 -11.02 21.64 9.76
C ALA A 54 -11.39 22.67 8.68
N ARG A 55 -12.69 22.90 8.40
CA ARG A 55 -13.19 23.97 7.53
C ARG A 55 -13.25 25.35 8.21
N LEU A 56 -13.13 25.42 9.54
CA LEU A 56 -13.03 26.70 10.28
C LEU A 56 -11.65 27.36 10.11
N GLY A 57 -10.63 26.58 9.72
CA GLY A 57 -9.35 27.10 9.25
C GLY A 57 -9.18 26.82 7.75
N PRO A 58 -8.67 27.75 6.94
CA PRO A 58 -8.42 27.49 5.53
C PRO A 58 -7.23 26.55 5.37
N GLN A 59 -7.45 25.24 5.54
CA GLN A 59 -6.45 24.22 5.22
C GLN A 59 -6.65 23.71 3.80
N PRO A 60 -5.60 23.69 2.96
CA PRO A 60 -5.69 23.11 1.63
C PRO A 60 -5.92 21.59 1.74
N SER A 61 -6.81 21.05 0.90
CA SER A 61 -7.17 19.62 0.85
C SER A 61 -5.95 18.70 0.72
N GLY A 62 -4.96 19.11 -0.08
CA GLY A 62 -3.70 18.38 -0.25
C GLY A 62 -2.90 18.21 1.05
N ALA A 63 -2.85 19.23 1.91
CA ALA A 63 -2.15 19.13 3.19
C ALA A 63 -2.87 18.15 4.13
N TRP A 64 -4.20 18.17 4.13
CA TRP A 64 -5.00 17.23 4.92
C TRP A 64 -4.79 15.78 4.46
N VAL A 65 -4.88 15.50 3.16
CA VAL A 65 -4.60 14.16 2.59
C VAL A 65 -3.19 13.70 2.91
N THR A 66 -2.20 14.59 2.74
CA THR A 66 -0.79 14.28 3.02
C THR A 66 -0.58 13.95 4.50
N ALA A 67 -1.22 14.69 5.41
CA ALA A 67 -1.15 14.42 6.84
C ALA A 67 -1.70 13.02 7.16
N LYS A 68 -2.86 12.63 6.59
CA LYS A 68 -3.42 11.29 6.79
C LYS A 68 -2.53 10.19 6.24
N TRP A 69 -1.97 10.40 5.07
CA TRP A 69 -1.05 9.47 4.46
C TRP A 69 0.20 9.27 5.33
N LEU A 70 0.82 10.36 5.79
CA LEU A 70 1.94 10.31 6.71
C LEU A 70 1.57 9.64 8.04
N THR A 71 0.39 9.92 8.60
CA THR A 71 -0.08 9.23 9.81
C THR A 71 -0.21 7.71 9.59
N SER A 72 -0.79 7.28 8.46
CA SER A 72 -0.85 5.84 8.12
C SER A 72 0.54 5.23 8.03
N LEU A 73 1.51 5.93 7.42
CA LEU A 73 2.88 5.45 7.31
C LEU A 73 3.56 5.35 8.68
N ILE A 74 3.46 6.38 9.52
CA ILE A 74 4.06 6.42 10.84
C ILE A 74 3.54 5.27 11.71
N VAL A 75 2.23 5.01 11.67
CA VAL A 75 1.59 3.94 12.44
C VAL A 75 1.86 2.56 11.83
N GLY A 76 1.83 2.44 10.50
CA GLY A 76 1.99 1.16 9.81
C GLY A 76 3.43 0.66 9.74
N THR A 77 4.42 1.56 9.66
CA THR A 77 5.83 1.20 9.48
C THR A 77 6.36 0.30 10.60
N PRO A 78 6.14 0.58 11.90
CA PRO A 78 6.58 -0.31 12.98
C PRO A 78 6.04 -1.74 12.85
N LEU A 79 4.78 -1.89 12.41
CA LEU A 79 4.16 -3.20 12.20
C LEU A 79 4.78 -3.94 11.02
N VAL A 80 5.02 -3.24 9.90
CA VAL A 80 5.71 -3.81 8.74
C VAL A 80 7.14 -4.23 9.10
N VAL A 81 7.87 -3.42 9.85
CA VAL A 81 9.23 -3.73 10.32
C VAL A 81 9.24 -4.95 11.25
N LEU A 82 8.28 -5.04 12.18
CA LEU A 82 8.14 -6.20 13.05
C LEU A 82 7.90 -7.48 12.24
N ILE A 83 6.95 -7.45 11.30
CA ILE A 83 6.63 -8.61 10.45
C ILE A 83 7.80 -8.95 9.53
N TRP A 84 8.52 -7.96 9.02
CA TRP A 84 9.76 -8.16 8.29
C TRP A 84 10.80 -8.90 9.14
N ALA A 85 11.06 -8.44 10.36
CA ALA A 85 12.02 -9.10 11.26
C ALA A 85 11.63 -10.57 11.51
N LEU A 86 10.36 -10.83 11.83
CA LEU A 86 9.83 -12.18 12.01
C LEU A 86 10.01 -13.06 10.75
N THR A 87 9.80 -12.48 9.57
CA THR A 87 9.97 -13.16 8.28
C THR A 87 11.43 -13.47 7.99
N VAL A 88 12.34 -12.53 8.27
CA VAL A 88 13.80 -12.71 8.10
C VAL A 88 14.30 -13.83 9.00
N PHE A 89 13.92 -13.84 10.27
CA PHE A 89 14.34 -14.88 11.21
C PHE A 89 13.67 -16.23 10.91
N GLY A 90 12.37 -16.23 10.60
CA GLY A 90 11.61 -17.45 10.32
C GLY A 90 12.04 -18.16 9.04
N LEU A 91 12.32 -17.41 7.97
CA LEU A 91 12.74 -17.96 6.67
C LEU A 91 14.26 -17.99 6.48
N ARG A 92 15.02 -17.46 7.45
CA ARG A 92 16.49 -17.31 7.38
C ARG A 92 16.92 -16.62 6.08
N LEU A 93 16.33 -15.46 5.81
CA LEU A 93 16.56 -14.73 4.57
C LEU A 93 17.99 -14.17 4.53
N PRO A 94 18.70 -14.26 3.39
CA PRO A 94 19.97 -13.56 3.22
C PRO A 94 19.72 -12.03 3.23
N PRO A 95 20.74 -11.22 3.58
CA PRO A 95 20.60 -9.77 3.73
C PRO A 95 19.98 -9.07 2.51
N GLU A 96 20.35 -9.51 1.31
CA GLU A 96 19.82 -8.96 0.05
C GLU A 96 18.32 -9.23 -0.10
N SER A 97 17.88 -10.47 0.13
CA SER A 97 16.45 -10.83 0.08
C SER A 97 15.66 -10.17 1.21
N ALA A 98 16.27 -10.00 2.38
CA ALA A 98 15.67 -9.26 3.49
C ALA A 98 15.43 -7.79 3.11
N ALA A 99 16.41 -7.13 2.48
CA ALA A 99 16.26 -5.75 2.02
C ALA A 99 15.16 -5.60 0.97
N VAL A 100 15.08 -6.51 0.00
CA VAL A 100 14.00 -6.52 -1.01
C VAL A 100 12.64 -6.71 -0.37
N ALA A 101 12.50 -7.65 0.58
CA ALA A 101 11.24 -7.89 1.28
C ALA A 101 10.78 -6.66 2.08
N LEU A 102 11.70 -5.96 2.76
CA LEU A 102 11.38 -4.73 3.49
C LEU A 102 10.95 -3.62 2.54
N ALA A 103 11.73 -3.36 1.48
CA ALA A 103 11.40 -2.35 0.49
C ALA A 103 10.03 -2.60 -0.16
N THR A 104 9.74 -3.86 -0.49
CA THR A 104 8.44 -4.30 -1.01
C THR A 104 7.32 -3.98 -0.02
N GLY A 105 7.48 -4.36 1.26
CA GLY A 105 6.47 -4.11 2.29
C GLY A 105 6.20 -2.62 2.54
N LEU A 106 7.25 -1.79 2.51
CA LEU A 106 7.11 -0.34 2.69
C LEU A 106 6.44 0.34 1.50
N LEU A 107 6.78 -0.05 0.27
CA LEU A 107 6.10 0.44 -0.93
C LEU A 107 4.64 -0.02 -0.98
N ALA A 108 4.40 -1.28 -0.59
CA ALA A 108 3.06 -1.84 -0.44
C ALA A 108 2.22 -1.05 0.57
N LEU A 109 2.79 -0.74 1.73
CA LEU A 109 2.18 0.11 2.75
C LEU A 109 1.84 1.50 2.22
N ALA A 110 2.79 2.16 1.55
CA ALA A 110 2.61 3.50 1.02
C ALA A 110 1.50 3.59 -0.05
N GLY A 111 1.49 2.66 -1.00
CA GLY A 111 0.45 2.59 -2.02
C GLY A 111 -0.91 2.15 -1.46
N GLY A 112 -0.90 1.24 -0.46
CA GLY A 112 -2.10 0.82 0.24
C GLY A 112 -2.72 1.98 1.01
N ALA A 113 -1.91 2.76 1.72
CA ALA A 113 -2.37 3.95 2.44
C ALA A 113 -2.98 4.99 1.51
N ALA A 114 -2.33 5.28 0.37
CA ALA A 114 -2.84 6.25 -0.60
C ALA A 114 -4.18 5.81 -1.21
N SER A 115 -4.28 4.57 -1.67
CA SER A 115 -5.52 4.01 -2.21
C SER A 115 -6.62 3.90 -1.14
N GLY A 116 -6.27 3.50 0.08
CA GLY A 116 -7.15 3.47 1.23
C GLY A 116 -7.76 4.83 1.52
N ILE A 117 -6.94 5.89 1.61
CA ILE A 117 -7.41 7.28 1.84
C ILE A 117 -8.40 7.71 0.77
N TRP A 118 -8.09 7.46 -0.50
CA TRP A 118 -9.00 7.78 -1.61
C TRP A 118 -10.35 7.05 -1.46
N ILE A 119 -10.31 5.75 -1.19
CA ILE A 119 -11.53 4.93 -1.04
C ILE A 119 -12.34 5.37 0.18
N GLY A 120 -11.68 5.62 1.32
CA GLY A 120 -12.30 6.12 2.53
C GLY A 120 -12.94 7.51 2.33
N ALA A 121 -12.29 8.39 1.56
CA ALA A 121 -12.83 9.71 1.24
C ALA A 121 -14.06 9.64 0.32
N ALA A 122 -14.04 8.78 -0.69
CA ALA A 122 -15.09 8.69 -1.70
C ALA A 122 -16.28 7.81 -1.28
N PHE A 123 -16.03 6.72 -0.54
CA PHE A 123 -17.03 5.68 -0.27
C PHE A 123 -17.24 5.38 1.23
N GLY A 124 -16.50 6.07 2.11
CA GLY A 124 -16.66 5.94 3.55
C GLY A 124 -17.96 6.56 4.03
N ASP A 125 -18.69 5.80 4.85
CA ASP A 125 -19.82 6.29 5.61
C ASP A 125 -19.31 6.96 6.90
N PRO A 126 -19.54 8.26 7.14
CA PRO A 126 -19.11 8.95 8.36
C PRO A 126 -19.93 8.62 9.60
N GLU A 127 -21.13 8.04 9.45
CA GLU A 127 -22.02 7.70 10.58
C GLU A 127 -21.87 6.24 11.04
N TRP A 128 -20.84 5.56 10.53
CA TRP A 128 -20.60 4.18 10.82
C TRP A 128 -20.44 3.91 12.32
N THR A 129 -21.24 2.98 12.83
CA THR A 129 -21.14 2.45 14.20
C THR A 129 -20.45 1.09 14.23
N ASN A 130 -20.47 0.37 13.11
CA ASN A 130 -19.85 -0.93 12.93
C ASN A 130 -18.65 -0.81 11.97
N PRO A 131 -17.42 -1.19 12.38
CA PRO A 131 -16.23 -1.12 11.54
C PRO A 131 -16.40 -1.82 10.18
N ARG A 132 -17.17 -2.91 10.14
CA ARG A 132 -17.42 -3.65 8.88
C ARG A 132 -18.31 -2.86 7.92
N ALA A 133 -19.19 -2.00 8.42
CA ALA A 133 -20.12 -1.21 7.62
C ALA A 133 -19.51 0.11 7.10
N MET A 134 -18.30 0.47 7.55
CA MET A 134 -17.67 1.77 7.23
C MET A 134 -17.51 2.02 5.72
N LEU A 135 -17.21 0.99 4.93
CA LEU A 135 -17.17 1.09 3.48
C LEU A 135 -18.45 0.50 2.87
N ARG A 136 -19.07 1.27 1.98
CA ARG A 136 -20.15 0.80 1.10
C ARG A 136 -19.65 -0.33 0.19
N LEU A 137 -20.58 -1.13 -0.36
CA LEU A 137 -20.23 -2.27 -1.23
C LEU A 137 -19.27 -1.87 -2.36
N ALA A 138 -19.54 -0.74 -3.03
CA ALA A 138 -18.66 -0.21 -4.08
C ALA A 138 -17.24 0.07 -3.57
N GLY A 139 -17.11 0.68 -2.39
CA GLY A 139 -15.81 0.92 -1.75
C GLY A 139 -15.06 -0.37 -1.46
N ARG A 140 -15.75 -1.41 -0.95
CA ARG A 140 -15.14 -2.72 -0.69
C ARG A 140 -14.64 -3.40 -1.95
N VAL A 141 -15.44 -3.36 -3.03
CA VAL A 141 -15.05 -3.92 -4.34
C VAL A 141 -13.84 -3.17 -4.89
N LEU A 142 -13.82 -1.84 -4.81
CA LEU A 142 -12.68 -1.03 -5.24
C LEU A 142 -11.43 -1.27 -4.39
N SER A 143 -11.56 -1.49 -3.08
CA SER A 143 -10.44 -1.88 -2.21
C SER A 143 -9.84 -3.20 -2.65
N LEU A 144 -10.67 -4.18 -2.97
CA LEU A 144 -10.20 -5.47 -3.47
C LEU A 144 -9.50 -5.32 -4.83
N ILE A 145 -10.06 -4.53 -5.75
CA ILE A 145 -9.44 -4.27 -7.06
C ILE A 145 -8.09 -3.57 -6.89
N ALA A 146 -8.03 -2.52 -6.06
CA ALA A 146 -6.79 -1.80 -5.77
C ALA A 146 -5.74 -2.72 -5.14
N PHE A 147 -6.14 -3.58 -4.20
CA PHE A 147 -5.27 -4.60 -3.61
C PHE A 147 -4.70 -5.54 -4.68
N VAL A 148 -5.56 -6.10 -5.55
CA VAL A 148 -5.15 -7.03 -6.60
C VAL A 148 -4.22 -6.36 -7.60
N ILE A 149 -4.52 -5.13 -8.04
CA ILE A 149 -3.66 -4.37 -8.97
C ILE A 149 -2.31 -4.12 -8.32
N GLN A 150 -2.27 -3.63 -7.08
CA GLN A 150 -1.03 -3.32 -6.39
C GLN A 150 -0.20 -4.60 -6.14
N ALA A 151 -0.86 -5.69 -5.73
CA ALA A 151 -0.22 -6.98 -5.55
C ALA A 151 0.32 -7.55 -6.86
N ALA A 152 -0.41 -7.42 -7.97
CA ALA A 152 0.06 -7.86 -9.28
C ALA A 152 1.27 -7.05 -9.75
N MET A 153 1.21 -5.72 -9.63
CA MET A 153 2.30 -4.84 -10.09
C MET A 153 3.57 -5.01 -9.28
N LEU A 154 3.49 -5.00 -7.94
CA LEU A 154 4.66 -5.20 -7.08
C LEU A 154 5.10 -6.68 -7.07
N GLY A 155 4.16 -7.61 -7.23
CA GLY A 155 4.44 -9.04 -7.37
C GLY A 155 5.26 -9.37 -8.62
N LEU A 156 4.98 -8.71 -9.74
CA LEU A 156 5.79 -8.84 -10.96
C LEU A 156 7.24 -8.39 -10.74
N LEU A 157 7.46 -7.37 -9.90
CA LEU A 157 8.81 -6.90 -9.56
C LEU A 157 9.60 -7.91 -8.70
N ILE A 158 8.92 -8.73 -7.90
CA ILE A 158 9.54 -9.83 -7.13
C ILE A 158 10.06 -10.94 -8.09
N LEU A 159 9.41 -11.11 -9.23
CA LEU A 159 9.80 -12.11 -10.24
C LEU A 159 10.99 -11.65 -11.11
N VAL A 160 11.39 -10.38 -11.03
CA VAL A 160 12.55 -9.88 -11.78
C VAL A 160 13.85 -10.36 -11.12
N PRO A 161 14.69 -11.11 -11.84
CA PRO A 161 15.90 -11.71 -11.25
C PRO A 161 16.92 -10.65 -10.85
N ALA A 162 17.53 -10.82 -9.68
CA ALA A 162 18.63 -9.99 -9.21
C ALA A 162 19.89 -10.08 -10.10
N SER A 163 19.98 -11.08 -10.97
CA SER A 163 21.07 -11.27 -11.92
C SER A 163 21.19 -10.15 -12.98
N ASN A 164 20.17 -9.29 -13.11
CA ASN A 164 20.23 -8.09 -13.95
C ASN A 164 21.01 -6.92 -13.32
N GLY A 165 21.68 -7.16 -12.19
CA GLY A 165 22.41 -6.18 -11.40
C GLY A 165 21.51 -5.57 -10.32
N ALA A 166 21.96 -5.65 -9.06
CA ALA A 166 21.23 -5.15 -7.89
C ALA A 166 20.83 -3.67 -8.02
N GLY A 167 21.66 -2.85 -8.69
CA GLY A 167 21.38 -1.45 -8.98
C GLY A 167 20.19 -1.25 -9.92
N THR A 168 20.11 -2.02 -11.02
CA THR A 168 19.03 -1.92 -12.01
C THR A 168 17.68 -2.28 -11.40
N VAL A 169 17.64 -3.34 -10.58
CA VAL A 169 16.43 -3.79 -9.90
C VAL A 169 15.98 -2.75 -8.86
N ALA A 170 16.90 -2.20 -8.05
CA ALA A 170 16.58 -1.14 -7.09
C ALA A 170 16.01 0.12 -7.76
N TRP A 171 16.58 0.57 -8.89
CA TRP A 171 16.06 1.72 -9.63
C TRP A 171 14.68 1.45 -10.22
N LEU A 172 14.41 0.24 -10.72
CA LEU A 172 13.08 -0.18 -11.16
C LEU A 172 12.06 -0.14 -10.03
N TRP A 173 12.41 -0.63 -8.84
CA TRP A 173 11.55 -0.56 -7.65
C TRP A 173 11.26 0.88 -7.23
N ILE A 174 12.27 1.76 -7.25
CA ILE A 174 12.12 3.18 -6.93
C ILE A 174 11.26 3.88 -7.99
N ALA A 175 11.53 3.65 -9.28
CA ALA A 175 10.82 4.31 -10.37
C ALA A 175 9.36 3.86 -10.45
N VAL A 176 9.10 2.54 -10.48
CA VAL A 176 7.75 1.98 -10.60
C VAL A 176 6.98 2.15 -9.30
N GLY A 177 7.58 1.81 -8.16
CA GLY A 177 6.96 1.97 -6.85
C GLY A 177 6.69 3.45 -6.53
N GLY A 178 7.66 4.32 -6.81
CA GLY A 178 7.53 5.76 -6.64
C GLY A 178 6.46 6.36 -7.55
N ALA A 179 6.46 6.03 -8.85
CA ALA A 179 5.42 6.48 -9.78
C ALA A 179 4.03 6.00 -9.36
N LEU A 180 3.91 4.77 -8.85
CA LEU A 180 2.65 4.24 -8.33
C LEU A 180 2.17 4.98 -7.10
N VAL A 181 3.05 5.18 -6.10
CA VAL A 181 2.71 5.93 -4.90
C VAL A 181 2.31 7.35 -5.26
N LEU A 182 3.05 8.02 -6.14
CA LEU A 182 2.75 9.37 -6.61
C LEU A 182 1.44 9.44 -7.42
N GLY A 183 1.18 8.45 -8.27
CA GLY A 183 -0.05 8.37 -9.03
C GLY A 183 -1.26 8.17 -8.13
N TRP A 184 -1.15 7.28 -7.14
CA TRP A 184 -2.20 7.03 -6.15
C TRP A 184 -2.41 8.22 -5.22
N THR A 185 -1.36 8.90 -4.76
CA THR A 185 -1.52 10.10 -3.93
C THR A 185 -2.12 11.26 -4.72
N TRP A 186 -1.77 11.41 -6.01
CA TRP A 186 -2.38 12.41 -6.88
C TRP A 186 -3.88 12.12 -7.11
N LEU A 187 -4.23 10.87 -7.42
CA LEU A 187 -5.62 10.43 -7.55
C LEU A 187 -6.39 10.62 -6.23
N ALA A 188 -5.77 10.30 -5.11
CA ALA A 188 -6.35 10.51 -3.78
C ALA A 188 -6.62 11.99 -3.51
N ALA A 189 -5.64 12.85 -3.76
CA ALA A 189 -5.77 14.29 -3.59
C ALA A 189 -6.91 14.86 -4.46
N ARG A 190 -6.92 14.53 -5.76
CA ARG A 190 -7.95 15.02 -6.69
C ARG A 190 -9.34 14.48 -6.40
N GLY A 191 -9.45 13.17 -6.14
CA GLY A 191 -10.73 12.55 -5.80
C GLY A 191 -11.29 13.06 -4.47
N SER A 192 -10.41 13.32 -3.50
CA SER A 192 -10.83 13.87 -2.20
C SER A 192 -11.31 15.32 -2.31
N SER A 193 -10.67 16.17 -3.13
CA SER A 193 -11.15 17.54 -3.35
C SER A 193 -12.52 17.55 -4.01
N GLU A 194 -12.72 16.75 -5.06
CA GLU A 194 -14.02 16.65 -5.74
C GLU A 194 -15.13 16.11 -4.82
N ALA A 195 -14.80 15.14 -3.95
CA ALA A 195 -15.75 14.60 -2.97
C ALA A 195 -16.10 15.62 -1.88
N LEU A 196 -15.14 16.43 -1.45
CA LEU A 196 -15.36 17.49 -0.46
C LEU A 196 -16.23 18.62 -1.01
N ASP A 197 -16.04 18.98 -2.28
CA ASP A 197 -16.81 20.04 -2.96
C ASP A 197 -18.26 19.63 -3.23
N ARG A 198 -18.53 18.33 -3.43
CA ARG A 198 -19.88 17.80 -3.73
C ARG A 198 -20.73 17.47 -2.51
N SER A 199 -20.17 17.51 -1.30
CA SER A 199 -20.92 17.25 -0.07
C SER A 199 -21.93 18.37 0.14
N PRO A 200 -23.26 18.12 0.09
CA PRO A 200 -24.24 19.13 0.45
C PRO A 200 -23.91 19.60 1.86
N ILE A 201 -23.76 20.91 2.02
CA ILE A 201 -23.67 21.53 3.33
C ILE A 201 -24.99 21.14 4.02
N ALA A 202 -24.90 20.35 5.08
CA ALA A 202 -26.03 20.18 5.97
C ALA A 202 -26.25 21.57 6.60
N GLU A 203 -27.16 22.34 6.01
CA GLU A 203 -27.88 23.41 6.70
C GLU A 203 -28.65 22.84 7.89
#